data_AF-A0A550H5M9-F1
#
_entry.id   AF-A0A550H5M9-F1
#
_cell.length_a   1.000
_cell.length_b   1.000
_cell.length_c   1.000
_cell.angle_alpha   90.00
_cell.angle_beta   90.00
_cell.angle_gamma   90.00
#
_symmetry.space_group_name_H-M   'P 1'
#
loop_
_entity.id
_entity.type
_entity.pdbx_description
1 polymer ?
#
loop_
_entity_poly.entity_id
_entity_poly.type
_entity_poly.pdbx_seq_one_letter_code
_entity_poly.pdbx_strand_id
1 'polypeptide(L)'
;MNVTMLVLTALLVIDLVILASQAGAQRMSHAVQYESNMRLPYKKFKELYPENPIAYRQYKEMQAKQAFKTSIPSKQLKRMVR
;
A
#
# COMPACT_ATOMS: atom_id res chain seq x y z
N MET A 1 33.18 -28.81 -4.95
CA MET A 1 31.90 -28.21 -5.38
C MET A 1 32.06 -27.77 -6.82
N ASN A 2 31.34 -28.40 -7.76
CA ASN A 2 31.58 -28.21 -9.19
C ASN A 2 31.06 -26.83 -9.63
N VAL A 3 31.79 -26.14 -10.51
CA VAL A 3 31.45 -24.80 -11.00
C VAL A 3 30.02 -24.73 -11.55
N THR A 4 29.56 -25.80 -12.18
CA THR A 4 28.18 -25.95 -12.67
C THR A 4 27.14 -25.89 -11.56
N MET A 5 27.41 -26.48 -10.38
CA MET A 5 26.51 -26.42 -9.22
C MET A 5 26.44 -25.00 -8.64
N LEU A 6 27.56 -24.27 -8.61
CA LEU A 6 27.60 -22.88 -8.15
C LEU A 6 26.76 -21.96 -9.04
N VAL A 7 26.88 -22.10 -10.36
CA VAL A 7 26.10 -21.29 -11.32
C VAL A 7 24.61 -21.57 -11.19
N LEU A 8 24.21 -22.85 -11.05
CA LEU A 8 22.81 -23.25 -10.85
C LEU A 8 22.23 -22.66 -9.57
N THR A 9 22.98 -22.71 -8.46
CA THR A 9 22.53 -22.11 -7.20
C THR A 9 22.40 -20.59 -7.28
N ALA A 10 23.29 -19.91 -7.98
CA ALA A 10 23.24 -18.46 -8.15
C ALA A 10 22.00 -18.03 -8.95
N LEU A 11 21.68 -18.73 -10.04
CA LEU A 11 20.48 -18.45 -10.84
C LEU A 11 19.20 -18.66 -10.02
N LEU A 12 19.11 -19.74 -9.24
CA LEU A 12 17.96 -20.02 -8.39
C LEU A 12 17.70 -18.91 -7.35
N VAL A 13 18.77 -18.38 -6.76
CA VAL A 13 18.67 -17.27 -5.79
C VAL A 13 18.22 -15.98 -6.48
N ILE A 14 18.73 -15.70 -7.68
CA ILE A 14 18.34 -14.51 -8.45
C ILE A 14 16.84 -14.57 -8.80
N ASP A 15 16.35 -15.72 -9.29
CA ASP A 15 14.94 -15.89 -9.63
C ASP A 15 14.03 -15.71 -8.41
N LEU A 16 14.43 -16.24 -7.25
CA LEU A 16 13.70 -16.07 -5.99
C LEU A 16 13.59 -14.60 -5.57
N VAL A 17 14.67 -13.82 -5.72
CA VAL A 17 14.69 -12.38 -5.40
C VAL A 17 13.82 -11.58 -6.38
N ILE A 18 13.85 -11.92 -7.67
CA ILE A 18 13.01 -11.28 -8.68
C ILE A 18 11.53 -11.57 -8.39
N LEU A 19 11.17 -12.80 -8.04
CA LEU A 19 9.78 -13.15 -7.72
C LEU A 19 9.28 -12.41 -6.46
N ALA A 20 10.10 -12.33 -5.41
CA ALA A 20 9.75 -11.65 -4.17
C ALA A 20 9.60 -10.13 -4.37
N SER A 21 10.46 -9.53 -5.20
CA SER A 21 10.41 -8.07 -5.48
C SER A 21 9.18 -7.68 -6.30
N GLN A 22 8.78 -8.49 -7.28
CA GLN A 22 7.55 -8.23 -8.05
C GLN A 22 6.28 -8.29 -7.20
N ALA A 23 6.20 -9.25 -6.26
CA ALA A 23 5.08 -9.36 -5.32
C ALA A 23 4.97 -8.15 -4.37
N GLY A 24 6.10 -7.56 -3.98
CA GLY A 24 6.13 -6.34 -3.17
C GLY A 24 5.76 -5.08 -3.97
N ALA A 25 6.26 -4.96 -5.20
CA ALA A 25 6.03 -3.80 -6.06
C ALA A 25 4.54 -3.62 -6.44
N GLN A 26 3.84 -4.72 -6.75
CA GLN A 26 2.40 -4.67 -7.03
C GLN A 26 1.59 -4.20 -5.82
N ARG A 27 1.94 -4.66 -4.61
CA ARG A 27 1.27 -4.24 -3.37
C ARG A 27 1.44 -2.75 -3.08
N MET A 28 2.63 -2.19 -3.32
CA MET A 28 2.87 -0.76 -3.13
C MET A 28 2.09 0.10 -4.13
N SER A 29 2.04 -0.29 -5.41
CA SER A 29 1.29 0.45 -6.43
C SER A 29 -0.22 0.55 -6.08
N HIS A 30 -0.81 -0.58 -5.70
CA HIS A 30 -2.21 -0.63 -5.25
C HIS A 30 -2.44 0.17 -3.96
N ALA A 31 -1.55 0.07 -2.97
CA ALA A 31 -1.66 0.83 -1.73
C ALA A 31 -1.68 2.34 -1.98
N VAL A 32 -0.81 2.85 -2.86
CA VAL A 32 -0.75 4.28 -3.22
C VAL A 32 -2.02 4.72 -3.97
N GLN A 33 -2.54 3.88 -4.89
CA GLN A 33 -3.80 4.17 -5.58
C GLN A 33 -5.00 4.19 -4.62
N TYR A 34 -5.06 3.28 -3.65
CA TYR A 34 -6.13 3.26 -2.64
C TYR A 34 -6.08 4.47 -1.71
N GLU A 35 -4.89 4.92 -1.32
CA GLU A 35 -4.68 6.07 -0.43
C GLU A 35 -5.23 7.38 -1.07
N SER A 36 -5.09 7.54 -2.39
CA SER A 36 -5.65 8.69 -3.13
C SER A 36 -7.20 8.69 -3.20
N ASN A 37 -7.80 7.50 -3.30
CA ASN A 37 -9.25 7.32 -3.47
C ASN A 37 -10.03 7.21 -2.17
N MET A 38 -9.34 7.21 -1.03
CA MET A 38 -9.96 7.05 0.30
C MET A 38 -10.85 8.22 0.73
N ARG A 39 -10.91 9.31 -0.07
CA ARG A 39 -11.90 10.39 0.06
C ARG A 39 -13.31 9.97 -0.38
N LEU A 40 -13.44 8.91 -1.19
CA LEU A 40 -14.72 8.47 -1.71
C LEU A 40 -15.55 7.72 -0.63
N PRO A 41 -16.88 7.67 -0.76
CA PRO A 41 -17.70 6.75 0.02
C PRO A 41 -17.32 5.30 -0.29
N TYR A 42 -17.44 4.41 0.71
CA TYR A 42 -17.10 2.98 0.58
C TYR A 42 -17.77 2.31 -0.63
N LYS A 43 -19.04 2.64 -0.92
CA LYS A 43 -19.78 2.11 -2.06
C LYS A 43 -19.07 2.39 -3.38
N LYS A 44 -18.72 3.67 -3.64
CA LYS A 44 -17.98 4.07 -4.85
C LYS A 44 -16.58 3.48 -4.90
N PHE A 45 -15.93 3.35 -3.74
CA PHE A 45 -14.62 2.71 -3.66
C PHE A 45 -14.68 1.23 -4.12
N LYS A 46 -15.69 0.48 -3.69
CA LYS A 46 -15.88 -0.92 -4.11
C LYS A 46 -16.32 -1.06 -5.57
N GLU A 47 -17.04 -0.09 -6.11
CA GLU A 47 -17.36 -0.04 -7.56
C GLU A 47 -16.10 0.14 -8.41
N LEU A 48 -15.16 0.98 -7.96
CA LEU A 48 -13.87 1.20 -8.63
C LEU A 48 -12.89 0.04 -8.43
N TYR A 49 -12.96 -0.63 -7.29
CA TYR A 49 -12.05 -1.69 -6.89
C TYR A 49 -12.80 -2.94 -6.41
N PRO A 50 -13.49 -3.65 -7.31
CA PRO A 50 -14.30 -4.81 -6.95
C PRO A 50 -13.45 -5.94 -6.36
N GLU A 51 -12.26 -6.17 -6.90
CA GLU A 51 -11.29 -7.20 -6.46
C GLU A 51 -10.70 -6.95 -5.08
N ASN A 52 -10.86 -5.75 -4.52
CA ASN A 52 -10.30 -5.42 -3.23
C ASN A 52 -11.09 -6.11 -2.10
N PRO A 53 -10.48 -7.00 -1.29
CA PRO A 53 -11.18 -7.76 -0.25
C PRO A 53 -11.52 -6.94 1.01
N ILE A 54 -11.20 -5.65 1.04
CA ILE A 54 -11.38 -4.79 2.22
C ILE A 54 -12.86 -4.68 2.63
N ALA A 55 -13.12 -4.99 3.89
CA ALA A 55 -14.42 -4.82 4.51
C ALA A 55 -14.68 -3.35 4.90
N TYR A 56 -15.95 -2.99 5.08
CA TYR A 56 -16.35 -1.63 5.46
C TYR A 56 -15.64 -1.11 6.72
N ARG A 57 -15.51 -1.95 7.76
CA ARG A 57 -14.82 -1.58 9.00
C ARG A 57 -13.36 -1.20 8.76
N GLN A 58 -12.65 -2.03 8.00
CA GLN A 58 -11.26 -1.79 7.64
C GLN A 58 -11.11 -0.51 6.79
N TYR A 59 -12.05 -0.26 5.87
CA TYR A 59 -12.09 0.97 5.09
C TYR A 59 -12.20 2.22 5.97
N LYS A 60 -13.08 2.20 6.98
CA LYS A 60 -13.25 3.31 7.93
C LYS A 60 -12.00 3.53 8.80
N GLU A 61 -11.36 2.45 9.23
CA GLU A 61 -10.10 2.55 9.99
C GLU A 61 -8.99 3.18 9.15
N MET A 62 -8.88 2.81 7.87
CA MET A 62 -7.94 3.45 6.96
C MET A 62 -8.26 4.94 6.74
N GLN A 63 -9.53 5.30 6.52
CA GLN A 63 -9.96 6.71 6.41
C GLN A 63 -9.56 7.52 7.65
N ALA A 64 -9.74 6.97 8.84
CA ALA A 64 -9.36 7.63 10.10
C ALA A 64 -7.84 7.83 10.20
N LYS A 65 -7.06 6.80 9.85
CA LYS A 65 -5.59 6.90 9.80
C LYS A 65 -5.12 7.95 8.80
N GLN A 66 -5.76 8.03 7.64
CA GLN A 66 -5.46 9.05 6.62
C GLN A 66 -5.74 10.45 7.14
N ALA A 67 -6.95 10.65 7.69
CA ALA A 67 -7.36 11.94 8.24
C ALA A 67 -6.40 12.41 9.34
N PHE A 68 -5.95 11.48 10.19
CA PHE A 68 -4.94 11.76 11.22
C PHE A 68 -3.58 12.16 10.62
N LYS A 69 -3.07 11.42 9.62
CA LYS A 69 -1.84 11.78 8.91
C LYS A 69 -1.92 13.16 8.26
N THR A 70 -3.08 13.50 7.67
CA THR A 70 -3.32 14.79 7.04
C THR A 70 -3.73 15.90 8.02
N SER A 71 -3.97 15.56 9.29
CA SER A 71 -4.41 16.54 10.28
C SER A 71 -3.29 17.54 10.54
N ILE A 72 -3.61 18.82 10.38
CA ILE A 72 -2.68 19.90 10.66
C ILE A 72 -2.38 19.88 12.16
N PRO A 73 -1.10 19.90 12.58
CA PRO A 73 -0.76 19.88 14.00
C PRO A 73 -1.40 21.08 14.71
N SER A 74 -1.90 20.85 15.93
CA SER A 74 -2.58 21.86 16.75
C SER A 74 -1.79 23.19 16.88
N LYS A 75 -0.45 23.13 16.88
CA LYS A 75 0.43 24.32 16.86
C LYS A 75 0.25 25.22 15.63
N GLN A 76 -0.06 24.65 14.46
CA GLN A 76 -0.35 25.41 13.24
C GLN A 76 -1.80 25.92 13.24
N LEU A 77 -2.75 25.16 13.79
CA LEU A 77 -4.15 25.57 13.96
C LEU A 77 -4.33 26.78 14.91
N LYS A 78 -3.46 26.95 15.93
CA LYS A 78 -3.47 28.13 16.81
C LYS A 78 -3.30 29.47 16.07
N ARG A 79 -2.76 29.47 14.84
CA ARG A 79 -2.65 30.69 14.00
C ARG A 79 -3.94 31.01 13.22
N MET A 80 -4.91 30.08 13.15
CA MET A 80 -6.19 30.28 12.47
C MET A 80 -7.30 30.78 13.40
N VAL A 81 -7.10 30.72 14.72
CA VAL A 81 -7.98 31.38 15.69
C VAL A 81 -7.48 32.82 15.83
N ARG A 82 -8.09 33.74 15.08
CA ARG A 82 -7.90 35.18 15.22
C ARG A 82 -9.13 35.81 15.83
#